data_AF-A0A0G0RFR4-F1
#
_entry.id   AF-A0A0G0RFR4-F1
#
_cell.length_a   1.000
_cell.length_b   1.000
_cell.length_c   1.000
_cell.angle_alpha   90.00
_cell.angle_beta   90.00
_cell.angle_gamma   90.00
#
_symmetry.space_group_name_H-M   'P 1'
#
loop_
_entity.id
_entity.type
_entity.pdbx_description
1 polymer ?
#
loop_
_entity_poly.entity_id
_entity_poly.type
_entity_poly.pdbx_seq_one_letter_code
_entity_poly.pdbx_strand_id
1 'polypeptide(L)'
;MQIKGLTVVIVKGTSRAVLISERLPFVIKLPLIRLSVLPRTFASLRDAAEWRAAWYCIKRPFGSKLSMRWRLFSGIWANWMEFWCYVTTQNSFLQPTYFSLLGFINIQKKGIPVGMEHLHFRVQMENLIGSEVFYEDYHHFSKGTNFCIDGGKLKILDYGSSCTRGIVLKSGAAIQKNFNPQYRCGE
;
A
#
# COMPACT_ATOMS: atom_id res chain seq x y z
N MET A 1 14.27 -32.30 14.80
CA MET A 1 14.23 -30.91 15.31
C MET A 1 12.88 -30.31 14.93
N GLN A 2 11.88 -30.39 15.81
CA GLN A 2 10.55 -29.80 15.57
C GLN A 2 10.57 -28.33 15.99
N ILE A 3 10.48 -27.40 15.05
CA ILE A 3 10.27 -25.98 15.36
C ILE A 3 8.80 -25.81 15.76
N LYS A 4 8.48 -26.06 17.03
CA LYS A 4 7.21 -25.63 17.61
C LYS A 4 7.15 -24.09 17.64
N GLY A 5 6.02 -23.52 17.19
CA GLY A 5 5.59 -22.19 17.63
C GLY A 5 5.98 -20.98 16.77
N LEU A 6 5.90 -21.07 15.43
CA LEU A 6 5.85 -19.87 14.59
C LEU A 6 4.39 -19.46 14.35
N THR A 7 3.88 -18.53 15.14
CA THR A 7 2.59 -17.89 14.83
C THR A 7 2.79 -16.94 13.65
N VAL A 8 2.06 -17.19 12.57
CA VAL A 8 2.02 -16.31 11.39
C VAL A 8 0.60 -15.81 11.24
N VAL A 9 0.43 -14.49 11.33
CA VAL A 9 -0.84 -13.81 11.06
C VAL A 9 -0.87 -13.45 9.59
N ILE A 10 -1.98 -13.79 8.92
CA ILE A 10 -2.20 -13.46 7.51
C ILE A 10 -3.24 -12.35 7.44
N VAL A 11 -2.82 -11.17 6.99
CA VAL A 11 -3.73 -10.04 6.75
C VAL A 11 -3.98 -9.96 5.25
N LYS A 12 -5.23 -10.15 4.84
CA LYS A 12 -5.63 -10.10 3.43
C LYS A 12 -6.14 -8.70 3.08
N GLY A 13 -5.40 -7.99 2.23
CA GLY A 13 -5.86 -6.77 1.59
C GLY A 13 -6.54 -7.03 0.24
N THR A 14 -6.85 -5.94 -0.47
CA THR A 14 -7.55 -6.01 -1.76
C THR A 14 -6.67 -6.66 -2.83
N SER A 15 -5.41 -6.23 -2.97
CA SER A 15 -4.48 -6.67 -4.03
C SER A 15 -3.34 -7.54 -3.53
N ARG A 16 -3.17 -7.69 -2.22
CA ARG A 16 -2.02 -8.35 -1.58
C ARG A 16 -2.42 -9.02 -0.27
N ALA A 17 -1.76 -10.12 0.07
CA ALA A 17 -1.74 -10.68 1.41
C ALA A 17 -0.43 -10.30 2.10
N VAL A 18 -0.49 -10.02 3.40
CA VAL A 18 0.68 -9.71 4.23
C VAL A 18 0.83 -10.80 5.28
N LEU A 19 1.98 -11.47 5.26
CA LEU A 19 2.37 -12.46 6.25
C LEU A 19 3.20 -11.76 7.34
N ILE A 20 2.70 -11.81 8.56
CA ILE A 20 3.31 -11.17 9.73
C ILE A 20 3.71 -12.28 10.68
N SER A 21 5.02 -12.45 10.89
CA SER A 21 5.55 -13.37 11.89
C SER A 21 5.92 -12.60 13.15
N GLU A 22 5.59 -13.16 14.32
CA GLU A 22 5.97 -12.58 15.61
C GLU A 22 7.50 -12.55 15.79
N ARG A 23 8.19 -13.60 15.32
CA ARG A 23 9.63 -13.79 15.53
C ARG A 23 10.52 -13.08 14.52
N LEU A 24 10.01 -12.73 13.35
CA LEU A 24 10.81 -12.11 12.29
C LEU A 24 10.70 -10.58 12.35
N PRO A 25 11.79 -9.83 12.10
CA PRO A 25 11.79 -8.37 12.08
C PRO A 25 11.24 -7.79 10.76
N PHE A 26 10.64 -8.62 9.92
CA PHE A 26 10.10 -8.26 8.61
C PHE A 26 8.74 -8.90 8.37
N VAL A 27 8.02 -8.33 7.41
CA VAL A 27 6.77 -8.85 6.86
C VAL A 27 6.99 -9.24 5.41
N ILE A 28 6.23 -10.24 4.94
CA ILE A 28 6.26 -10.69 3.55
C ILE A 28 4.94 -10.31 2.90
N LYS A 29 4.98 -9.52 1.83
CA LYS A 29 3.79 -9.19 1.03
C LYS A 29 3.77 -10.04 -0.24
N LEU A 30 2.66 -10.74 -0.45
CA LEU A 30 2.40 -11.57 -1.62
C LEU A 30 1.25 -10.96 -2.43
N PRO A 31 1.40 -10.72 -3.74
CA PRO A 31 0.33 -10.19 -4.57
C PRO A 31 -0.75 -11.24 -4.81
N LEU A 32 -2.00 -10.80 -4.82
CA LEU A 32 -3.15 -11.62 -5.16
C LEU A 32 -3.46 -11.42 -6.64
N ILE A 33 -3.12 -12.42 -7.47
CA ILE A 33 -3.47 -12.43 -8.89
C ILE A 33 -4.96 -12.75 -9.01
N ARG A 34 -5.74 -11.79 -9.53
CA ARG A 34 -7.20 -11.91 -9.59
C ARG A 34 -7.67 -12.61 -10.87
N LEU A 35 -7.38 -13.90 -11.01
CA LEU A 35 -7.78 -14.64 -12.21
C LEU A 35 -9.31 -14.69 -12.40
N SER A 36 -10.09 -14.53 -11.33
CA SER A 36 -11.56 -14.45 -11.38
C SER A 36 -12.12 -13.26 -12.16
N VAL A 37 -11.30 -12.24 -12.48
CA VAL A 37 -11.75 -11.14 -13.35
C VAL A 37 -11.75 -11.57 -14.83
N LEU A 38 -11.04 -12.64 -15.20
CA LEU A 38 -10.94 -13.11 -16.58
C LEU A 38 -12.29 -13.60 -17.11
N PRO A 39 -13.01 -14.55 -16.47
CA PRO A 39 -14.28 -15.05 -17.02
C PRO A 39 -15.32 -13.96 -17.17
N ARG A 40 -15.41 -13.00 -16.23
CA ARG A 40 -16.32 -11.85 -16.35
C ARG A 40 -15.98 -10.97 -17.55
N THR A 41 -14.69 -10.75 -17.80
CA THR A 41 -14.27 -9.96 -18.96
C THR A 41 -14.45 -10.73 -20.27
N PHE A 42 -14.27 -12.04 -20.28
CA PHE A 42 -14.52 -12.90 -21.44
C PHE A 42 -16.02 -13.10 -21.73
N ALA A 43 -16.86 -13.13 -20.70
CA ALA A 43 -18.31 -13.20 -20.85
C ALA A 43 -18.87 -11.90 -21.45
N SER A 44 -18.42 -10.74 -20.98
CA SER A 44 -18.81 -9.44 -21.56
C SER A 44 -18.33 -9.32 -23.01
N LEU A 45 -17.14 -9.86 -23.30
CA LEU A 45 -16.56 -9.99 -24.65
C LEU A 45 -17.35 -10.83 -25.67
N ARG A 46 -18.24 -11.72 -25.21
CA ARG A 46 -18.96 -12.66 -26.08
C ARG A 46 -20.03 -11.96 -26.92
N ASP A 47 -20.53 -10.81 -26.46
CA ASP A 47 -21.48 -10.01 -27.22
C ASP A 47 -20.72 -9.12 -28.22
N ALA A 48 -21.00 -9.29 -29.52
CA ALA A 48 -20.21 -8.74 -30.62
C ALA A 48 -20.08 -7.20 -30.66
N ALA A 49 -20.84 -6.45 -29.85
CA ALA A 49 -20.67 -5.01 -29.67
C ALA A 49 -19.54 -4.65 -28.68
N GLU A 50 -19.15 -5.57 -27.80
CA GLU A 50 -18.22 -5.31 -26.69
C GLU A 50 -16.75 -5.69 -26.99
N TRP A 51 -16.45 -6.38 -28.10
CA TRP A 51 -15.07 -6.76 -28.42
C TRP A 51 -14.13 -5.55 -28.56
N ARG A 52 -14.64 -4.45 -29.12
CA ARG A 52 -13.90 -3.17 -29.20
C ARG A 52 -13.63 -2.59 -27.81
N ALA A 53 -14.61 -2.69 -26.90
CA ALA A 53 -14.49 -2.18 -25.54
C ALA A 53 -13.49 -2.99 -24.70
N ALA A 54 -13.45 -4.32 -24.86
CA ALA A 54 -12.46 -5.11 -24.14
C ALA A 54 -11.06 -5.01 -24.75
N TRP A 55 -10.93 -4.91 -26.07
CA TRP A 55 -9.65 -4.61 -26.71
C TRP A 55 -9.10 -3.27 -26.23
N TYR A 56 -9.99 -2.28 -26.06
CA TYR A 56 -9.68 -1.02 -25.43
C TYR A 56 -9.20 -1.19 -23.97
N CYS A 57 -9.86 -2.03 -23.15
CA CYS A 57 -9.41 -2.34 -21.79
C CYS A 57 -8.06 -3.09 -21.73
N ILE A 58 -7.73 -3.93 -22.73
CA ILE A 58 -6.45 -4.64 -22.82
C ILE A 58 -5.33 -3.68 -23.22
N LYS A 59 -5.59 -2.80 -24.20
CA LYS A 59 -4.63 -1.81 -24.70
C LYS A 59 -4.41 -0.64 -23.74
N ARG A 60 -5.30 -0.42 -22.78
CA ARG A 60 -5.14 0.66 -21.80
C ARG A 60 -3.85 0.51 -21.00
N PRO A 61 -3.14 1.63 -20.74
CA PRO A 61 -1.90 1.63 -19.98
C PRO A 61 -2.12 1.04 -18.59
N PHE A 62 -1.07 0.44 -18.04
CA PHE A 62 -1.11 -0.29 -16.78
C PHE A 62 -1.64 0.58 -15.62
N GLY A 63 -1.45 1.90 -15.64
CA GLY A 63 -1.96 2.80 -14.59
C GLY A 63 -3.47 3.07 -14.59
N SER A 64 -4.22 2.61 -15.60
CA SER A 64 -5.67 2.83 -15.64
C SER A 64 -6.42 1.77 -14.83
N LYS A 65 -7.32 2.19 -13.94
CA LYS A 65 -8.21 1.27 -13.18
C LYS A 65 -9.10 0.39 -14.08
N LEU A 66 -9.32 0.81 -15.33
CA LEU A 66 -10.04 0.05 -16.35
C LEU A 66 -9.16 -0.94 -17.12
N SER A 67 -7.83 -0.86 -16.99
CA SER A 67 -6.92 -1.78 -17.65
C SER A 67 -7.06 -3.19 -17.10
N MET A 68 -7.18 -4.17 -17.98
CA MET A 68 -7.17 -5.58 -17.59
C MET A 68 -5.86 -5.94 -16.87
N ARG A 69 -4.73 -5.38 -17.33
CA ARG A 69 -3.41 -5.59 -16.73
C ARG A 69 -3.37 -5.08 -15.29
N TRP A 70 -3.95 -3.90 -15.02
CA TRP A 70 -4.07 -3.37 -13.66
C TRP A 70 -4.91 -4.28 -12.77
N ARG A 71 -6.07 -4.75 -13.26
CA ARG A 71 -6.97 -5.61 -12.50
C ARG A 71 -6.33 -6.94 -12.10
N LEU A 72 -5.50 -7.50 -12.98
CA LEU A 72 -4.80 -8.77 -12.75
C LEU A 72 -3.56 -8.60 -11.87
N PHE A 73 -2.75 -7.57 -12.12
CA PHE A 73 -1.38 -7.48 -11.62
C PHE A 73 -1.09 -6.26 -10.75
N SER A 74 -2.11 -5.50 -10.32
CA SER A 74 -1.92 -4.33 -9.44
C SER A 74 -1.14 -4.65 -8.16
N GLY A 75 -1.28 -5.85 -7.59
CA GLY A 75 -0.50 -6.27 -6.43
C GLY A 75 0.99 -6.39 -6.71
N ILE A 76 1.35 -7.00 -7.85
CA ILE A 76 2.75 -7.17 -8.28
C ILE A 76 3.37 -5.79 -8.49
N TRP A 77 2.66 -4.93 -9.22
CA TRP A 77 3.11 -3.58 -9.50
C TRP A 77 3.28 -2.74 -8.23
N ALA A 78 2.32 -2.80 -7.30
CA ALA A 78 2.43 -2.08 -6.03
C ALA A 78 3.67 -2.50 -5.23
N ASN A 79 3.93 -3.81 -5.11
CA ASN A 79 5.13 -4.33 -4.45
C ASN A 79 6.41 -3.86 -5.13
N TRP A 80 6.46 -3.96 -6.45
CA TRP A 80 7.63 -3.53 -7.23
C TRP A 80 7.90 -2.03 -7.03
N MET A 81 6.86 -1.21 -7.09
CA MET A 81 7.00 0.22 -6.92
C MET A 81 7.36 0.65 -5.49
N GLU A 82 6.91 -0.07 -4.46
CA GLU A 82 7.36 0.15 -3.08
C GLU A 82 8.88 -0.07 -2.96
N PHE A 83 9.38 -1.17 -3.52
CA PHE A 83 10.81 -1.47 -3.52
C PHE A 83 11.60 -0.40 -4.26
N TRP A 84 11.21 -0.08 -5.50
CA TRP A 84 11.88 0.96 -6.27
C TRP A 84 11.88 2.31 -5.57
N CYS A 85 10.72 2.76 -5.07
CA CYS A 85 10.62 4.05 -4.39
C CYS A 85 11.54 4.12 -3.17
N TYR A 86 11.63 3.03 -2.40
CA TYR A 86 12.52 2.99 -1.23
C TYR A 86 13.99 3.01 -1.64
N VAL A 87 14.39 2.15 -2.58
CA VAL A 87 15.80 2.05 -3.01
C VAL A 87 16.29 3.34 -3.64
N THR A 88 15.45 4.04 -4.41
CA THR A 88 15.86 5.26 -5.10
C THR A 88 15.87 6.50 -4.21
N THR A 89 14.92 6.62 -3.27
CA THR A 89 14.76 7.86 -2.51
C THR A 89 15.27 7.76 -1.08
N GLN A 90 15.28 6.55 -0.50
CA GLN A 90 15.61 6.30 0.90
C GLN A 90 14.89 7.26 1.88
N ASN A 91 13.70 7.75 1.49
CA ASN A 91 12.97 8.74 2.26
C ASN A 91 12.64 8.19 3.67
N SER A 92 12.97 8.95 4.71
CA SER A 92 12.85 8.50 6.11
C SER A 92 11.42 8.23 6.56
N PHE A 93 10.43 8.75 5.84
CA PHE A 93 9.00 8.49 6.08
C PHE A 93 8.56 7.13 5.53
N LEU A 94 9.33 6.49 4.65
CA LEU A 94 9.02 5.17 4.11
C LEU A 94 9.47 4.08 5.07
N GLN A 95 8.62 3.07 5.29
CA GLN A 95 9.08 1.86 5.95
C GLN A 95 9.95 1.04 4.99
N PRO A 96 11.20 0.69 5.35
CA PRO A 96 12.15 0.04 4.45
C PRO A 96 11.60 -1.22 3.78
N THR A 97 11.67 -1.23 2.44
CA THR A 97 11.40 -2.42 1.64
C THR A 97 12.73 -2.98 1.15
N TYR A 98 13.22 -4.02 1.81
CA TYR A 98 14.57 -4.54 1.62
C TYR A 98 14.74 -5.32 0.33
N PHE A 99 13.68 -5.99 -0.14
CA PHE A 99 13.77 -6.89 -1.27
C PHE A 99 12.43 -7.01 -2.00
N SER A 100 12.50 -7.14 -3.32
CA SER A 100 11.35 -7.50 -4.16
C SER A 100 11.76 -8.44 -5.28
N LEU A 101 11.14 -9.63 -5.35
CA LEU A 101 11.31 -10.55 -6.47
C LEU A 101 10.34 -10.17 -7.58
N LEU A 102 10.69 -9.16 -8.38
CA LEU A 102 9.87 -8.65 -9.49
C LEU A 102 8.41 -8.36 -9.07
N GLY A 103 8.19 -7.96 -7.81
CA GLY A 103 6.87 -7.70 -7.22
C GLY A 103 6.10 -8.93 -6.72
N PHE A 104 6.53 -10.16 -7.02
CA PHE A 104 5.87 -11.39 -6.55
C PHE A 104 6.06 -11.66 -5.06
N ILE A 105 7.19 -11.25 -4.51
CA ILE A 105 7.49 -11.35 -3.08
C ILE A 105 8.11 -10.03 -2.69
N ASN A 106 7.55 -9.36 -1.69
CA ASN A 106 8.12 -8.13 -1.14
C ASN A 106 8.47 -8.34 0.34
N ILE A 107 9.69 -8.06 0.75
CA ILE A 107 10.13 -8.13 2.15
C ILE A 107 10.27 -6.71 2.67
N GLN A 108 9.45 -6.35 3.64
CA GLN A 108 9.43 -5.02 4.25
C GLN A 108 9.73 -5.12 5.75
N LYS A 109 10.46 -4.15 6.31
CA LYS A 109 10.73 -4.08 7.75
C LYS A 109 9.42 -4.04 8.52
N LYS A 110 9.33 -4.81 9.61
CA LYS A 110 8.21 -4.77 10.55
C LYS A 110 8.36 -3.55 11.47
N GLY A 111 7.29 -2.79 11.66
CA GLY A 111 7.25 -1.65 12.58
C GLY A 111 6.23 -1.87 13.70
N ILE A 112 6.20 -0.96 14.67
CA ILE A 112 5.22 -0.98 15.76
C ILE A 112 3.93 -0.31 15.26
N PRO A 113 2.75 -0.93 15.36
CA PRO A 113 1.49 -0.31 14.95
C PRO A 113 1.25 1.03 15.65
N VAL A 114 0.61 1.97 14.97
CA VAL A 114 0.22 3.25 15.58
C VAL A 114 -0.92 3.02 16.58
N GLY A 115 -0.66 3.27 17.86
CA GLY A 115 -1.64 3.13 18.95
C GLY A 115 -2.56 4.34 19.14
N MET A 116 -2.96 5.00 18.05
CA MET A 116 -3.82 6.18 18.06
C MET A 116 -5.22 5.81 17.58
N GLU A 117 -6.24 6.40 18.19
CA GLU A 117 -7.63 6.26 17.73
C GLU A 117 -7.78 6.82 16.30
N HIS A 118 -8.67 6.20 15.52
CA HIS A 118 -8.79 6.45 14.09
C HIS A 118 -9.16 7.90 13.73
N LEU A 119 -10.13 8.50 14.44
CA LEU A 119 -10.55 9.88 14.20
C LEU A 119 -9.41 10.86 14.51
N HIS A 120 -8.74 10.71 15.65
CA HIS A 120 -7.59 11.54 16.01
C HIS A 120 -6.46 11.45 14.99
N PHE A 121 -6.14 10.23 14.54
CA PHE A 121 -5.13 10.01 13.50
C PHE A 121 -5.52 10.69 12.19
N ARG A 122 -6.77 10.48 11.75
CA ARG A 122 -7.30 11.03 10.50
C ARG A 122 -7.22 12.55 10.48
N VAL A 123 -7.74 13.22 11.52
CA VAL A 123 -7.76 14.68 11.61
C VAL A 123 -6.34 15.24 11.64
N GLN A 124 -5.43 14.59 12.38
CA GLN A 124 -4.04 15.01 12.39
C GLN A 124 -3.39 14.90 11.01
N MET A 125 -3.58 13.78 10.31
CA MET A 125 -3.02 13.57 8.98
C MET A 125 -3.58 14.57 7.96
N GLU A 126 -4.87 14.87 8.03
CA GLU A 126 -5.50 15.92 7.21
C GLU A 126 -4.85 17.28 7.46
N ASN A 127 -4.65 17.66 8.73
CA ASN A 127 -3.99 18.92 9.09
C ASN A 127 -2.52 18.97 8.63
N LEU A 128 -1.79 17.87 8.71
CA LEU A 128 -0.38 17.79 8.32
C LEU A 128 -0.17 17.79 6.79
N ILE A 129 -1.12 17.25 6.03
CA ILE A 129 -1.03 17.15 4.56
C ILE A 129 -1.69 18.36 3.88
N GLY A 130 -2.71 18.94 4.52
CA GLY A 130 -3.65 19.89 3.93
C GLY A 130 -4.84 19.14 3.31
N SER A 131 -6.07 19.61 3.61
CA SER A 131 -7.30 18.90 3.22
C SER A 131 -7.39 18.58 1.73
N GLU A 132 -7.08 19.53 0.84
CA GLU A 132 -7.14 19.30 -0.61
C GLU A 132 -6.30 18.10 -1.05
N VAL A 133 -5.02 18.07 -0.66
CA VAL A 133 -4.08 16.99 -1.00
C VAL A 133 -4.43 15.70 -0.27
N PHE A 134 -4.95 15.78 0.96
CA PHE A 134 -5.36 14.62 1.74
C PHE A 134 -6.49 13.84 1.04
N TYR A 135 -7.46 14.53 0.43
CA TYR A 135 -8.58 13.88 -0.25
C TYR A 135 -8.20 13.27 -1.61
N GLU A 136 -7.06 13.62 -2.21
CA GLU A 136 -6.55 12.95 -3.41
C GLU A 136 -6.23 11.46 -3.16
N ASP A 137 -5.79 11.12 -1.94
CA ASP A 137 -5.44 9.74 -1.55
C ASP A 137 -5.89 9.36 -0.14
N TYR A 138 -7.10 9.80 0.21
CA TYR A 138 -7.70 9.62 1.53
C TYR A 138 -7.57 8.20 2.09
N HIS A 139 -7.73 7.18 1.25
CA HIS A 139 -7.73 5.78 1.71
C HIS A 139 -6.38 5.31 2.24
N HIS A 140 -5.27 5.89 1.79
CA HIS A 140 -3.94 5.56 2.30
C HIS A 140 -3.60 6.34 3.57
N PHE A 141 -4.02 7.61 3.67
CA PHE A 141 -3.62 8.49 4.78
C PHE A 141 -4.61 8.57 5.94
N SER A 142 -5.85 8.14 5.79
CA SER A 142 -6.86 8.18 6.86
C SER A 142 -6.71 7.07 7.90
N LYS A 143 -6.04 5.96 7.57
CA LYS A 143 -5.99 4.75 8.41
C LYS A 143 -4.62 4.60 9.07
N GLY A 144 -4.58 4.67 10.40
CA GLY A 144 -3.36 4.45 11.18
C GLY A 144 -2.73 3.07 10.96
N THR A 145 -3.51 2.08 10.51
CA THR A 145 -3.02 0.73 10.16
C THR A 145 -2.12 0.70 8.91
N ASN A 146 -2.11 1.77 8.11
CA ASN A 146 -1.14 1.94 7.01
C ASN A 146 0.18 2.55 7.47
N PHE A 147 0.33 2.80 8.77
CA PHE A 147 1.51 3.42 9.35
C PHE A 147 2.06 2.59 10.52
N CYS A 148 3.31 2.87 10.85
CA CYS A 148 3.98 2.32 12.02
C CYS A 148 4.92 3.34 12.66
N ILE A 149 5.35 3.04 13.87
CA ILE A 149 6.46 3.71 14.56
C ILE A 149 7.70 2.82 14.43
N ASP A 150 8.80 3.41 13.96
CA ASP A 150 10.11 2.77 13.88
C ASP A 150 11.20 3.80 14.22
N GLY A 151 11.99 3.51 15.24
CA GLY A 151 12.99 4.46 15.76
C GLY A 151 12.38 5.79 16.24
N GLY A 152 11.19 5.73 16.86
CA GLY A 152 10.48 6.91 17.37
C GLY A 152 9.83 7.80 16.30
N LYS A 153 9.88 7.39 15.01
CA LYS A 153 9.36 8.18 13.90
C LYS A 153 8.17 7.48 13.24
N LEU A 154 7.17 8.26 12.82
CA LEU A 154 6.08 7.78 11.98
C LEU A 154 6.61 7.37 10.60
N LYS A 155 6.17 6.21 10.11
CA LYS A 155 6.48 5.72 8.77
C LYS A 155 5.26 5.11 8.10
N ILE A 156 5.18 5.25 6.78
CA ILE A 156 4.12 4.67 5.94
C ILE A 156 4.53 3.28 5.44
N LEU A 157 3.58 2.35 5.50
CA LEU A 157 3.75 0.94 5.11
C LEU A 157 3.38 0.68 3.64
N ASP A 158 2.36 1.37 3.12
CA ASP A 158 1.86 1.23 1.76
C ASP A 158 2.06 2.52 0.96
N TYR A 159 2.95 2.45 -0.03
CA TYR A 159 3.35 3.59 -0.85
C TYR A 159 3.62 3.16 -2.30
N GLY A 160 2.96 2.09 -2.76
CA GLY A 160 3.07 1.57 -4.12
C GLY A 160 2.32 2.39 -5.17
N SER A 161 1.37 3.25 -4.74
CA SER A 161 0.57 4.09 -5.63
C SER A 161 1.33 5.35 -6.07
N SER A 162 1.09 5.84 -7.29
CA SER A 162 1.74 7.06 -7.78
C SER A 162 1.32 8.31 -7.02
N CYS A 163 0.05 8.40 -6.62
CA CYS A 163 -0.47 9.52 -5.85
C CYS A 163 0.15 9.54 -4.44
N THR A 164 0.12 8.40 -3.74
CA THR A 164 0.77 8.25 -2.42
C THR A 164 2.24 8.65 -2.48
N ARG A 165 2.98 8.20 -3.49
CA ARG A 165 4.39 8.58 -3.66
C ARG A 165 4.57 10.09 -3.83
N GLY A 166 3.72 10.74 -4.62
CA GLY A 166 3.76 12.19 -4.79
C GLY A 166 3.65 12.92 -3.45
N ILE A 167 2.66 12.53 -2.63
CA ILE A 167 2.44 13.10 -1.30
C ILE A 167 3.62 12.79 -0.36
N VAL A 168 4.11 11.55 -0.33
CA VAL A 168 5.22 11.15 0.55
C VAL A 168 6.52 11.88 0.21
N LEU A 169 6.85 12.01 -1.07
CA LEU A 169 8.08 12.69 -1.48
C LEU A 169 8.01 14.19 -1.22
N LYS A 170 6.82 14.79 -1.33
CA LYS A 170 6.62 16.23 -1.08
C LYS A 170 6.52 16.56 0.41
N SER A 171 5.74 15.80 1.17
CA SER A 171 5.31 16.16 2.52
C SER A 171 5.81 15.20 3.62
N GLY A 172 6.39 14.05 3.28
CA GLY A 172 6.74 13.00 4.24
C GLY A 172 7.66 13.45 5.38
N ALA A 173 8.65 14.28 5.09
CA ALA A 173 9.55 14.83 6.11
C ALA A 173 8.83 15.77 7.09
N ALA A 174 7.95 16.65 6.58
CA ALA A 174 7.17 17.57 7.39
C ALA A 174 6.14 16.82 8.25
N ILE A 175 5.45 15.83 7.68
CA ILE A 175 4.53 14.94 8.41
C ILE A 175 5.29 14.26 9.56
N GLN A 176 6.45 13.64 9.27
CA GLN A 176 7.23 12.94 10.28
C GLN A 176 7.73 13.86 11.40
N LYS A 177 8.14 15.09 11.07
CA LYS A 177 8.61 16.08 12.05
C LYS A 177 7.51 16.57 12.98
N ASN A 178 6.31 16.75 12.45
CA ASN A 178 5.21 17.41 13.16
C ASN A 178 4.17 16.42 13.72
N PHE A 179 4.33 15.12 13.44
CA PHE A 179 3.44 14.09 13.98
C PHE A 179 3.55 13.99 15.50
N ASN A 180 2.42 14.18 16.19
CA ASN A 180 2.25 14.05 17.62
C ASN A 180 1.45 12.78 17.95
N PRO A 181 2.06 11.75 18.58
CA PRO A 181 1.36 10.52 18.97
C PRO A 181 0.29 10.74 20.05
N GLN A 182 0.31 11.88 20.75
CA GLN A 182 -0.66 12.27 21.76
C GLN A 182 -1.75 13.22 21.25
N TYR A 183 -1.79 13.52 19.96
CA TYR A 183 -2.82 14.39 19.39
C TYR A 183 -4.23 13.91 19.72
N ARG A 184 -5.10 14.85 20.07
CA ARG A 184 -6.55 14.68 20.24
C ARG A 184 -7.24 15.78 19.46
N CYS A 185 -8.31 15.46 18.75
CA CYS A 185 -9.10 16.47 18.06
C CYS A 185 -10.13 17.05 19.04
N GLY A 186 -10.26 18.38 19.07
CA GLY A 186 -11.19 19.09 19.96
C GLY A 186 -10.59 19.58 21.28
N GLU A 187 -9.28 19.40 21.47
CA GLU A 187 -8.45 20.11 22.44
C GLU A 187 -7.78 21.32 21.76
#